data_AF-F8GXL6-F1
#
_entry.id   AF-F8GXL6-F1
#
_cell.length_a   1.000
_cell.length_b   1.000
_cell.length_c   1.000
_cell.angle_alpha   90.00
_cell.angle_beta   90.00
_cell.angle_gamma   90.00
#
_symmetry.space_group_name_H-M   'P 1'
#
loop_
_entity.id
_entity.type
_entity.pdbx_description
1 polymer ?
#
loop_
_entity_poly.entity_id
_entity_poly.type
_entity_poly.pdbx_seq_one_letter_code
_entity_poly.pdbx_strand_id
1 'polypeptide(L)' 'MLSRWMWENAFVAWHAIEDPWILERKLIGDVALPLNLEMNKTHAFHVVLSELRRIARENARSLPVWTA' A
#
# COMPACT_ATOMS: atom_id res chain seq x y z
N MET A 1 -2.63 14.45 8.16
CA MET A 1 -2.97 13.68 6.94
C MET A 1 -1.77 12.80 6.58
N LEU A 2 -1.99 11.58 6.08
CA LEU A 2 -0.92 10.63 5.72
C LEU A 2 0.13 11.25 4.78
N SER A 3 -0.30 12.06 3.82
CA SER A 3 0.59 12.72 2.85
C SER A 3 1.66 13.59 3.50
N ARG A 4 1.33 14.30 4.59
CA ARG A 4 2.29 15.14 5.31
C ARG A 4 3.33 14.29 6.05
N TRP A 5 2.88 13.23 6.72
CA TRP A 5 3.81 12.31 7.38
C TRP A 5 4.75 11.65 6.37
N MET A 6 4.22 11.20 5.22
CA MET A 6 5.05 10.65 4.13
C MET A 6 6.03 11.68 3.60
N TRP A 7 5.62 12.94 3.42
CA TRP A 7 6.54 14.01 3.00
C TRP A 7 7.72 14.17 3.96
N GLU A 8 7.49 14.06 5.27
CA GLU A 8 8.52 14.25 6.30
C GLU A 8 9.37 12.99 6.53
N ASN A 9 8.89 11.79 6.17
CA ASN A 9 9.50 10.51 6.59
C ASN A 9 9.78 9.51 5.46
N ALA A 10 9.25 9.70 4.25
CA ALA A 10 9.43 8.74 3.16
C ALA A 10 10.76 8.98 2.44
N PHE A 11 11.59 7.95 2.43
CA PHE A 11 12.81 7.90 1.64
C PHE A 11 12.57 7.03 0.41
N VAL A 12 12.96 7.52 -0.76
CA VAL A 12 12.79 6.81 -2.04
C VAL A 12 14.16 6.41 -2.56
N ALA A 13 14.29 5.12 -2.90
CA ALA A 13 15.45 4.56 -3.59
C ALA A 13 15.00 3.86 -4.87
N TRP A 14 15.90 3.76 -5.84
CA TRP A 14 15.65 3.14 -7.14
C TRP A 14 16.80 2.21 -7.51
N HIS A 15 16.47 1.09 -8.14
CA HIS A 15 17.44 0.11 -8.64
C HIS A 15 16.94 -0.47 -9.97
N ALA A 16 17.76 -0.37 -11.02
CA ALA A 16 17.46 -0.93 -12.33
C ALA A 16 17.80 -2.43 -12.35
N ILE A 17 16.83 -3.26 -12.74
CA ILE A 17 17.01 -4.70 -12.94
C ILE A 17 16.07 -5.17 -14.06
N GLU A 18 16.48 -6.24 -14.75
CA GLU A 18 15.73 -6.80 -15.88
C GLU A 18 14.35 -7.36 -15.44
N ASP A 19 14.31 -8.08 -14.32
CA ASP A 19 13.10 -8.74 -13.81
C ASP A 19 12.68 -8.18 -12.42
N PRO A 20 12.09 -6.98 -12.33
CA PRO A 20 11.80 -6.30 -11.06
C PRO A 20 10.87 -7.09 -10.14
N TRP A 21 9.94 -7.89 -10.68
CA TRP A 21 9.00 -8.71 -9.90
C TRP A 21 9.67 -9.79 -9.05
N ILE A 22 10.89 -10.24 -9.42
CA ILE A 22 11.64 -11.22 -8.63
C ILE A 22 12.12 -10.56 -7.34
N LEU A 23 12.71 -9.36 -7.46
CA LEU A 23 13.20 -8.59 -6.33
C LEU A 23 12.04 -8.05 -5.47
N GLU A 24 10.95 -7.61 -6.10
CA GLU A 24 9.76 -7.11 -5.42
C GLU A 24 9.17 -8.10 -4.41
N ARG A 25 8.94 -9.36 -4.83
CA ARG A 25 8.43 -10.41 -3.94
C ARG A 25 9.31 -10.63 -2.72
N LYS A 26 10.62 -10.63 -2.93
CA LYS A 26 11.60 -10.78 -1.85
C LYS A 26 11.54 -9.57 -0.90
N LEU A 27 11.60 -8.35 -1.43
CA LEU A 27 11.58 -7.13 -0.63
C LEU A 27 10.30 -6.97 0.18
N ILE A 28 9.14 -7.31 -0.39
CA ILE A 28 7.86 -7.23 0.33
C ILE A 28 7.80 -8.24 1.47
N GLY A 29 8.40 -9.43 1.32
CA GLY A 29 8.49 -10.43 2.39
C GLY A 29 9.48 -10.05 3.50
N ASP A 30 10.58 -9.37 3.14
CA ASP A 30 11.69 -9.08 4.06
C ASP A 30 11.53 -7.75 4.81
N VAL A 31 10.71 -6.83 4.31
CA VAL A 31 10.53 -5.49 4.90
C VAL A 31 9.13 -5.34 5.50
N ALA A 32 9.05 -4.73 6.68
CA ALA A 32 7.77 -4.36 7.28
C ALA A 32 7.08 -3.26 6.46
N LEU A 33 6.10 -3.63 5.64
CA LEU A 33 5.33 -2.71 4.78
C LEU A 33 3.88 -2.58 5.27
N PRO A 34 3.62 -1.85 6.37
CA PRO A 34 2.31 -1.85 7.03
C PRO A 34 1.19 -1.29 6.16
N LEU A 35 1.49 -0.51 5.12
CA LEU A 35 0.51 0.07 4.20
C LEU A 35 0.34 -0.73 2.89
N ASN A 36 1.07 -1.83 2.72
CA ASN A 36 0.96 -2.70 1.55
C ASN A 36 0.05 -3.89 1.83
N LEU A 37 -0.92 -4.15 0.95
CA LEU A 37 -1.84 -5.29 1.05
C LEU A 37 -1.41 -6.45 0.15
N GLU A 38 -0.89 -6.13 -1.02
CA GLU A 38 -0.53 -7.14 -2.01
C GLU A 38 0.77 -7.83 -1.62
N MET A 39 0.82 -9.15 -1.76
CA MET A 39 1.98 -9.98 -1.37
C MET A 39 2.38 -9.90 0.12
N ASN A 40 1.61 -9.20 0.96
CA ASN A 40 1.95 -8.89 2.35
C ASN A 40 0.95 -9.48 3.37
N LYS A 41 0.30 -10.60 3.01
CA LYS A 41 -0.77 -11.23 3.82
C LYS A 41 -0.32 -11.72 5.19
N THR A 42 0.96 -12.00 5.36
CA THR A 42 1.57 -12.48 6.60
C THR A 42 1.84 -11.36 7.60
N HIS A 43 1.82 -10.09 7.17
CA HIS A 43 2.07 -8.96 8.05
C HIS A 43 0.91 -8.76 9.03
N ALA A 44 1.22 -8.55 10.32
CA ALA A 44 0.22 -8.46 11.38
C ALA A 44 -0.84 -7.37 11.13
N PHE A 45 -0.47 -6.29 10.45
CA PHE A 45 -1.38 -5.18 10.13
C PHE A 45 -2.27 -5.41 8.90
N HIS A 46 -2.08 -6.51 8.16
CA HIS A 46 -2.81 -6.77 6.91
C HIS A 46 -4.33 -6.83 7.12
N VAL A 47 -4.79 -7.45 8.20
CA VAL A 47 -6.23 -7.58 8.53
C VAL A 47 -6.84 -6.20 8.76
N VAL A 48 -6.19 -5.36 9.57
CA VAL A 48 -6.64 -4.00 9.87
C VAL A 48 -6.71 -3.15 8.61
N LEU A 49 -5.65 -3.20 7.79
CA LEU A 49 -5.58 -2.42 6.55
C LEU A 49 -6.62 -2.88 5.52
N SER A 50 -6.89 -4.19 5.45
CA SER A 50 -7.89 -4.76 4.54
C SER A 50 -9.28 -4.23 4.87
N GLU A 51 -9.62 -4.17 6.16
CA GLU A 51 -10.91 -3.68 6.63
C GLU A 51 -11.08 -2.18 6.39
N LEU A 52 -10.05 -1.38 6.69
CA LEU A 52 -10.05 0.05 6.39
C LEU A 52 -10.26 0.31 4.89
N ARG A 53 -9.61 -0.48 4.02
CA ARG A 53 -9.79 -0.36 2.57
C ARG A 53 -11.19 -0.80 2.12
N ARG A 54 -11.81 -1.79 2.78
CA ARG A 54 -13.20 -2.19 2.52
C ARG A 54 -14.15 -1.04 2.82
N ILE A 55 -14.07 -0.47 4.03
CA ILE A 55 -14.92 0.65 4.47
C ILE A 55 -14.74 1.86 3.54
N ALA A 56 -13.50 2.20 3.18
CA ALA A 56 -13.23 3.32 2.28
C ALA A 56 -13.86 3.13 0.89
N ARG A 57 -13.86 1.90 0.37
CA ARG A 57 -14.51 1.57 -0.92
C ARG A 57 -16.04 1.68 -0.83
N GLU A 58 -16.63 1.24 0.26
CA GLU A 58 -18.08 1.35 0.48
C GLU A 58 -18.50 2.81 0.56
N ASN A 59 -17.76 3.63 1.31
CA ASN A 59 -17.97 5.07 1.36
C ASN A 59 -17.85 5.70 -0.03
N ALA A 60 -16.81 5.36 -0.80
CA ALA A 60 -16.61 5.90 -2.15
C ALA A 60 -17.76 5.52 -3.09
N ARG A 61 -18.32 4.32 -2.99
CA ARG A 61 -19.48 3.88 -3.79
C ARG A 61 -20.78 4.61 -3.44
N SER A 62 -20.89 5.11 -2.21
CA SER A 62 -22.05 5.90 -1.77
C SER A 62 -22.00 7.35 -2.25
N LEU A 63 -20.82 7.82 -2.67
CA LEU A 63 -20.62 9.17 -3.17
C LEU A 63 -20.96 9.25 -4.67
N PRO A 64 -21.43 10.40 -5.16
CA PRO A 64 -21.63 10.63 -6.58
C PRO A 64 -20.34 10.37 -7.36
N VAL A 65 -20.44 9.67 -8.49
CA VAL A 65 -19.32 9.59 -9.44
C VAL A 65 -19.18 10.96 -10.07
N TRP A 66 -17.97 11.51 -10.02
CA TRP A 66 -17.68 12.76 -10.70
C TRP A 66 -17.79 12.57 -12.22
N THR A 67 -18.76 13.24 -12.83
CA THR A 67 -18.94 13.35 -14.28
C THR A 67 -18.55 14.77 -14.67
N ALA A 68 -17.33 14.94 -15.15
CA ALA A 68 -16.83 16.21 -15.70
C ALA A 68 -17.47 16.51 -17.05
#